data_AF-A0A4P8QMB5-F1
#
_entry.id   AF-A0A4P8QMB5-F1
#
_cell.length_a   1.000
_cell.length_b   1.000
_cell.length_c   1.000
_cell.angle_alpha   90.00
_cell.angle_beta   90.00
_cell.angle_gamma   90.00
#
_symmetry.space_group_name_H-M   'P 1'
#
loop_
_entity.id
_entity.type
_entity.pdbx_description
1 polymer ?
#
loop_
_entity_poly.entity_id
_entity_poly.type
_entity_poly.pdbx_seq_one_letter_code
_entity_poly.pdbx_strand_id
1 'polypeptide(L)'
;MQNVTGQSAISTRVLNAAIVSKNELSRISENADAIRAKAMELTDSWEGVMFALPSEDLERIALALGFTPEVAENIHNEIRSLGYAKTQSMAGPASIATYHASDVSLLALRGVTDFDNALSHVNDSNLQQLLNDNQDTFQRIRNALPEHAARMNFKPETAAAVLKSLGANISPDLLYEICPKYGTSSVIDLEGRRGVTTEFIRCVTLTLGTTVS
;
A
#
# COMPACT_ATOMS: atom_id res chain seq x y z
N MET A 1 -42.06 6.95 26.72
CA MET A 1 -41.83 6.81 25.28
C MET A 1 -41.07 8.03 24.78
N GLN A 2 -39.77 7.90 24.55
CA GLN A 2 -39.10 8.27 23.29
C GLN A 2 -37.60 7.98 23.46
N ASN A 3 -37.17 6.94 22.76
CA ASN A 3 -35.79 6.51 22.66
C ASN A 3 -35.00 7.57 21.90
N VAL A 4 -33.97 8.11 22.52
CA VAL A 4 -32.92 8.85 21.82
C VAL A 4 -31.90 7.80 21.35
N THR A 5 -32.13 7.24 20.17
CA THR A 5 -31.11 6.46 19.46
C THR A 5 -30.02 7.41 19.01
N GLY A 6 -28.92 7.44 19.77
CA GLY A 6 -27.67 8.03 19.33
C GLY A 6 -27.16 7.29 18.11
N GLN A 7 -27.42 7.84 16.93
CA GLN A 7 -26.59 7.59 15.76
C GLN A 7 -25.26 8.29 16.00
N SER A 8 -24.36 7.59 16.68
CA SER A 8 -22.93 7.83 16.55
C SER A 8 -22.58 7.48 15.11
N ALA A 9 -22.67 8.45 14.21
CA ALA A 9 -21.92 8.41 12.97
C ALA A 9 -20.45 8.35 13.40
N ILE A 10 -19.88 7.14 13.40
CA ILE A 10 -18.43 6.97 13.47
C ILE A 10 -17.93 7.62 12.18
N SER A 11 -17.60 8.90 12.26
CA SER A 11 -16.73 9.53 11.29
C SER A 11 -15.46 8.70 11.33
N THR A 12 -15.27 7.81 10.35
CA THR A 12 -14.07 7.00 10.15
C THR A 12 -12.93 7.94 9.78
N ARG A 13 -12.50 8.75 10.74
CA ARG A 13 -11.36 9.62 10.58
C ARG A 13 -10.13 8.73 10.55
N VAL A 14 -9.49 8.67 9.40
CA VAL A 14 -8.24 7.94 9.21
C VAL A 14 -7.23 8.39 10.27
N LEU A 15 -6.69 7.42 11.01
CA LEU A 15 -5.73 7.69 12.07
C LEU A 15 -4.38 8.07 11.46
N ASN A 16 -3.74 9.06 12.08
CA ASN A 16 -2.33 9.32 11.81
C ASN A 16 -1.50 8.10 12.25
N ALA A 17 -0.54 7.65 11.45
CA ALA A 17 0.30 6.50 11.79
C ALA A 17 0.99 6.65 13.16
N ALA A 18 1.35 7.88 13.56
CA ALA A 18 2.03 8.15 14.83
C ALA A 18 1.15 7.92 16.07
N ILE A 19 -0.18 7.91 15.92
CA ILE A 19 -1.12 7.64 17.03
C ILE A 19 -1.58 6.18 17.06
N VAL A 20 -1.20 5.36 16.08
CA VAL A 20 -1.44 3.93 16.09
C VAL A 20 -0.53 3.31 17.16
N SER A 21 -1.14 2.77 18.20
CA SER A 21 -0.42 2.08 19.27
C SER A 21 -0.30 0.59 18.96
N LYS A 22 0.56 -0.12 19.70
CA LYS A 22 0.69 -1.58 19.59
C LYS A 22 -0.64 -2.33 19.74
N ASN A 23 -1.55 -1.83 20.57
CA ASN A 23 -2.87 -2.47 20.77
C ASN A 23 -3.71 -2.48 19.48
N GLU A 24 -3.50 -1.51 18.58
CA GLU A 24 -4.22 -1.40 17.31
C GLU A 24 -3.72 -2.39 16.25
N LEU A 25 -2.62 -3.13 16.51
CA LEU A 25 -2.19 -4.23 15.65
C LEU A 25 -3.27 -5.30 15.47
N SER A 26 -4.12 -5.47 16.48
CA SER A 26 -5.30 -6.34 16.45
C SER A 26 -6.20 -6.08 15.24
N ARG A 27 -6.27 -4.85 14.72
CA ARG A 27 -7.05 -4.49 13.52
C ARG A 27 -6.69 -5.31 12.29
N ILE A 28 -5.44 -5.78 12.16
CA ILE A 28 -5.04 -6.66 11.07
C ILE A 28 -5.78 -7.99 11.18
N SER A 29 -5.83 -8.57 12.38
CA SER A 29 -6.55 -9.82 12.64
C SER A 29 -8.07 -9.64 12.56
N GLU A 30 -8.60 -8.50 13.02
CA GLU A 30 -10.04 -8.18 12.98
C GLU A 30 -10.56 -8.01 11.55
N ASN A 31 -9.70 -7.54 10.63
CA ASN A 31 -10.02 -7.34 9.21
C ASN A 31 -9.41 -8.44 8.32
N ALA A 32 -9.02 -9.58 8.88
CA ALA A 32 -8.18 -10.56 8.18
C ALA A 32 -8.77 -11.07 6.85
N ASP A 33 -10.08 -11.36 6.80
CA ASP A 33 -10.74 -11.82 5.58
C ASP A 33 -10.76 -10.75 4.49
N ALA A 34 -11.10 -9.51 4.85
CA ALA A 34 -11.12 -8.38 3.93
C ALA A 34 -9.71 -8.06 3.41
N ILE A 35 -8.70 -8.09 4.29
CA ILE A 35 -7.30 -7.91 3.91
C ILE A 35 -6.85 -9.01 2.95
N ARG A 36 -7.14 -10.28 3.24
CA ARG A 36 -6.79 -11.41 2.36
C ARG A 36 -7.45 -11.27 0.98
N ALA A 37 -8.74 -10.96 0.94
CA ALA A 37 -9.48 -10.78 -0.31
C ALA A 37 -8.88 -9.65 -1.15
N LYS A 38 -8.63 -8.49 -0.54
CA LYS A 38 -8.02 -7.36 -1.24
C LYS A 38 -6.58 -7.64 -1.66
N ALA A 39 -5.80 -8.37 -0.86
CA ALA A 39 -4.44 -8.77 -1.23
C ALA A 39 -4.41 -9.72 -2.45
N MET A 40 -5.43 -10.57 -2.63
CA MET A 40 -5.60 -11.38 -3.84
C MET A 40 -5.85 -10.51 -5.07
N GLU A 41 -6.78 -9.55 -4.98
CA GLU A 41 -7.07 -8.62 -6.07
C GLU A 41 -5.85 -7.74 -6.43
N LEU A 42 -5.10 -7.28 -5.42
CA LEU A 42 -3.85 -6.57 -5.65
C LEU A 42 -2.83 -7.45 -6.38
N THR A 43 -2.79 -8.74 -6.09
CA THR A 43 -1.88 -9.67 -6.79
C THR A 43 -2.25 -9.83 -8.26
N ASP A 44 -3.54 -9.92 -8.56
CA ASP A 44 -4.01 -9.90 -9.94
C ASP A 44 -3.67 -8.57 -10.63
N SER A 45 -3.79 -7.45 -9.90
CA SER A 45 -3.41 -6.11 -10.38
C SER A 45 -1.91 -5.97 -10.66
N TRP A 46 -1.07 -6.73 -9.94
CA TRP A 46 0.37 -6.88 -10.17
C TRP A 46 0.73 -7.96 -11.19
N GLU A 47 -0.23 -8.36 -12.04
CA GLU A 47 -0.05 -9.41 -13.07
C GLU A 47 0.38 -10.77 -12.48
N GLY A 48 -0.06 -11.07 -11.25
CA GLY A 48 0.25 -12.31 -10.53
C GLY A 48 1.63 -12.33 -9.85
N VAL A 49 2.42 -11.26 -9.95
CA VAL A 49 3.75 -11.20 -9.32
C VAL A 49 3.60 -11.06 -7.81
N MET A 50 4.25 -11.93 -7.05
CA MET A 50 4.27 -11.90 -5.58
C MET A 50 5.62 -11.43 -5.03
N PHE A 51 5.59 -10.37 -4.22
CA PHE A 51 6.78 -9.82 -3.58
C PHE A 51 6.81 -10.21 -2.10
N ALA A 52 7.64 -11.19 -1.75
CA ALA A 52 7.87 -11.56 -0.36
C ALA A 52 8.62 -10.43 0.37
N LEU A 53 8.17 -10.09 1.56
CA LEU A 53 8.73 -9.03 2.39
C LEU A 53 9.44 -9.61 3.63
N PRO A 54 10.76 -9.41 3.76
CA PRO A 54 11.48 -9.62 5.01
C PRO A 54 10.98 -8.67 6.12
N SER A 55 11.23 -9.04 7.39
CA SER A 55 10.84 -8.24 8.55
C SER A 55 11.49 -6.85 8.52
N GLU A 56 12.80 -6.80 8.25
CA GLU A 56 13.58 -5.55 8.22
C GLU A 56 13.10 -4.56 7.15
N ASP A 57 12.65 -5.07 5.99
CA ASP A 57 12.12 -4.22 4.91
C ASP A 57 10.78 -3.61 5.30
N LEU A 58 9.89 -4.42 5.87
CA LEU A 58 8.56 -3.95 6.28
C LEU A 58 8.63 -2.99 7.47
N GLU A 59 9.54 -3.21 8.43
CA GLU A 59 9.79 -2.30 9.54
C GLU A 59 10.25 -0.92 9.02
N ARG A 60 11.23 -0.88 8.10
CA ARG A 60 11.71 0.37 7.49
C ARG A 60 10.60 1.11 6.77
N ILE A 61 9.75 0.40 6.03
CA ILE A 61 8.59 0.98 5.33
C ILE A 61 7.57 1.54 6.34
N ALA A 62 7.25 0.83 7.41
CA ALA A 62 6.32 1.28 8.43
C ALA A 62 6.83 2.55 9.14
N LEU A 63 8.11 2.60 9.48
CA LEU A 63 8.76 3.80 10.04
C LEU A 63 8.70 4.98 9.05
N ALA A 64 8.96 4.74 7.77
CA ALA A 64 8.86 5.77 6.73
C ALA A 64 7.43 6.34 6.60
N LEU A 65 6.41 5.53 6.90
CA LEU A 65 5.00 5.95 6.94
C LEU A 65 4.61 6.67 8.23
N GLY A 66 5.52 6.75 9.20
CA GLY A 66 5.33 7.44 10.48
C GLY A 66 4.70 6.58 11.58
N PHE A 67 4.66 5.26 11.43
CA PHE A 67 4.31 4.37 12.55
C PHE A 67 5.41 4.43 13.62
N THR A 68 5.03 4.18 14.87
CA THR A 68 5.99 4.11 15.97
C THR A 68 6.88 2.86 15.83
N PRO A 69 8.11 2.88 16.39
CA PRO A 69 8.99 1.69 16.39
C PRO A 69 8.30 0.44 16.94
N GLU A 70 7.53 0.59 18.01
CA GLU A 70 6.80 -0.51 18.63
C GLU A 70 5.79 -1.18 17.66
N VAL A 71 5.10 -0.39 16.83
CA VAL A 71 4.22 -0.95 15.79
C VAL A 71 5.03 -1.54 14.64
N ALA A 72 6.06 -0.84 14.17
CA ALA A 72 6.88 -1.24 13.04
C ALA A 72 7.60 -2.59 13.26
N GLU A 73 8.12 -2.83 14.47
CA GLU A 73 8.80 -4.08 14.83
C GLU A 73 7.85 -5.30 14.87
N ASN A 74 6.55 -5.09 15.10
CA ASN A 74 5.58 -6.16 15.32
C ASN A 74 4.68 -6.43 14.10
N ILE A 75 4.55 -5.48 13.17
CA ILE A 75 3.61 -5.56 12.03
C ILE A 75 3.88 -6.75 11.09
N HIS A 76 5.15 -7.17 10.94
CA HIS A 76 5.50 -8.30 10.08
C HIS A 76 4.85 -9.60 10.54
N ASN A 77 4.88 -9.87 11.85
CA ASN A 77 4.29 -11.07 12.41
C ASN A 77 2.78 -11.10 12.21
N GLU A 78 2.12 -9.95 12.40
CA GLU A 78 0.67 -9.81 12.19
C GLU A 78 0.28 -10.07 10.73
N ILE A 79 0.98 -9.45 9.77
CA ILE A 79 0.72 -9.66 8.34
C ILE A 79 0.99 -11.11 7.94
N ARG A 80 2.08 -11.70 8.45
CA ARG A 80 2.40 -13.11 8.20
C ARG A 80 1.31 -14.05 8.74
N SER A 81 0.71 -13.71 9.89
CA SER A 81 -0.34 -14.51 10.52
C SER A 81 -1.62 -14.60 9.69
N LEU A 82 -1.85 -13.65 8.77
CA LEU A 82 -2.99 -13.68 7.84
C LEU A 82 -2.99 -14.94 6.97
N GLY A 83 -1.81 -15.54 6.72
CA GLY A 83 -1.69 -16.75 5.91
C GLY A 83 -2.07 -16.55 4.44
N TYR A 84 -2.02 -15.30 3.97
CA TYR A 84 -2.36 -14.89 2.61
C TYR A 84 -1.53 -15.63 1.54
N ALA A 85 -0.21 -15.72 1.73
CA ALA A 85 0.70 -16.44 0.85
C ALA A 85 1.66 -17.31 1.67
N LYS A 86 2.13 -18.40 1.05
CA LYS A 86 3.08 -19.33 1.66
C LYS A 86 4.22 -19.65 0.69
N THR A 87 5.43 -19.76 1.20
CA THR A 87 6.52 -20.38 0.45
C THR A 87 6.30 -21.89 0.34
N GLN A 88 6.80 -22.49 -0.74
CA GLN A 88 6.89 -23.94 -0.89
C GLN A 88 8.37 -24.30 -0.90
N SER A 89 8.87 -24.82 0.22
CA SER A 89 10.28 -25.15 0.40
C SER A 89 10.45 -26.58 0.91
N MET A 90 11.68 -27.12 0.85
CA MET A 90 11.99 -28.42 1.43
C MET A 90 11.75 -28.49 2.95
N ALA A 91 11.77 -27.35 3.65
CA ALA A 91 11.47 -27.27 5.08
C ALA A 91 9.95 -27.27 5.38
N GLY A 92 9.12 -27.33 4.34
CA GLY A 92 7.66 -27.24 4.43
C GLY A 92 7.13 -25.84 4.11
N PRO A 93 5.79 -25.69 4.11
CA PRO A 93 5.15 -24.42 3.79
C PRO A 93 5.23 -23.45 4.97
N ALA A 94 5.64 -22.21 4.69
CA ALA A 94 5.69 -21.14 5.69
C ALA A 94 4.95 -19.90 5.18
N SER A 95 4.06 -19.34 5.99
CA SER A 95 3.37 -18.08 5.66
C SER A 95 4.39 -16.94 5.54
N ILE A 96 4.15 -16.04 4.60
CA ILE A 96 5.00 -14.86 4.36
C ILE A 96 4.17 -13.57 4.34
N ALA A 97 4.81 -12.47 4.73
CA ALA A 97 4.30 -11.14 4.43
C ALA A 97 4.63 -10.79 2.97
N THR A 98 3.75 -10.02 2.32
CA THR A 98 3.94 -9.56 0.93
C THR A 98 3.60 -8.08 0.81
N TYR A 99 4.07 -7.42 -0.26
CA TYR A 99 3.65 -6.04 -0.55
C TYR A 99 2.12 -5.88 -0.56
N HIS A 100 1.40 -6.82 -1.18
CA HIS A 100 -0.07 -6.78 -1.29
C HIS A 100 -0.76 -6.79 0.07
N ALA A 101 -0.43 -7.76 0.92
CA ALA A 101 -1.02 -7.83 2.25
C ALA A 101 -0.57 -6.64 3.11
N SER A 102 0.65 -6.14 2.92
CA SER A 102 1.17 -4.99 3.67
C SER A 102 0.41 -3.70 3.37
N ASP A 103 0.09 -3.41 2.11
CA ASP A 103 -0.62 -2.18 1.73
C ASP A 103 -1.96 -2.07 2.44
N VAL A 104 -2.75 -3.14 2.36
CA VAL A 104 -4.08 -3.19 2.94
C VAL A 104 -4.01 -3.22 4.47
N SER A 105 -3.03 -3.90 5.04
CA SER A 105 -2.83 -3.93 6.50
C SER A 105 -2.45 -2.55 7.05
N LEU A 106 -1.61 -1.80 6.35
CA LEU A 106 -1.22 -0.44 6.75
C LEU A 106 -2.42 0.53 6.68
N LEU A 107 -3.32 0.35 5.71
CA LEU A 107 -4.61 1.05 5.64
C LEU A 107 -5.52 0.66 6.82
N ALA A 108 -5.64 -0.64 7.11
CA ALA A 108 -6.45 -1.16 8.22
C ALA A 108 -5.97 -0.63 9.58
N LEU A 109 -4.66 -0.57 9.82
CA LEU A 109 -4.09 0.03 11.03
C LEU A 109 -4.47 1.50 11.18
N ARG A 110 -4.58 2.22 10.07
CA ARG A 110 -5.06 3.61 10.04
C ARG A 110 -6.59 3.73 10.13
N GLY A 111 -7.30 2.63 10.33
CA GLY A 111 -8.76 2.61 10.54
C GLY A 111 -9.59 2.56 9.27
N VAL A 112 -8.97 2.32 8.10
CA VAL A 112 -9.70 2.08 6.86
C VAL A 112 -10.34 0.70 6.92
N THR A 113 -11.63 0.63 6.60
CA THR A 113 -12.41 -0.62 6.57
C THR A 113 -13.04 -0.91 5.21
N ASP A 114 -13.22 0.13 4.38
CA ASP A 114 -13.60 0.00 2.98
C ASP A 114 -12.35 0.17 2.10
N PHE A 115 -11.70 -0.95 1.78
CA PHE A 115 -10.48 -0.94 0.97
C PHE A 115 -10.73 -0.67 -0.51
N ASP A 116 -11.94 -0.93 -1.01
CA ASP A 116 -12.30 -0.73 -2.42
C ASP A 116 -12.38 0.76 -2.76
N ASN A 117 -12.75 1.59 -1.79
CA ASN A 117 -12.93 3.03 -1.97
C ASN A 117 -11.89 3.88 -1.22
N ALA A 118 -10.83 3.25 -0.69
CA ALA A 118 -9.81 3.92 0.12
C ALA A 118 -9.16 5.13 -0.59
N LEU A 119 -9.02 5.08 -1.91
CA LEU A 119 -8.45 6.13 -2.75
C LEU A 119 -9.47 6.73 -3.73
N SER A 120 -10.77 6.62 -3.44
CA SER A 120 -11.85 7.11 -4.31
C SER A 120 -11.81 8.63 -4.57
N HIS A 121 -11.15 9.39 -3.71
CA HIS A 121 -10.90 10.83 -3.90
C HIS A 121 -9.78 11.12 -4.91
N VAL A 122 -8.96 10.14 -5.26
CA VAL A 122 -7.76 10.33 -6.10
C VAL A 122 -8.08 10.09 -7.57
N ASN A 123 -7.71 11.06 -8.41
CA ASN A 123 -7.87 10.98 -9.86
C ASN A 123 -6.80 11.81 -10.59
N ASP A 124 -6.82 11.77 -11.93
CA ASP A 124 -5.86 12.49 -12.77
C ASP A 124 -5.71 13.99 -12.45
N SER A 125 -6.80 14.66 -12.06
CA SER A 125 -6.79 16.11 -11.81
C SER A 125 -6.10 16.52 -10.52
N ASN A 126 -5.97 15.61 -9.55
CA ASN A 126 -5.41 15.93 -8.23
C ASN A 126 -4.20 15.08 -7.82
N LEU A 127 -3.88 14.00 -8.54
CA LEU A 127 -2.77 13.10 -8.20
C LEU A 127 -1.46 13.86 -7.98
N GLN A 128 -1.06 14.72 -8.93
CA GLN A 128 0.20 15.42 -8.83
C GLN A 128 0.23 16.40 -7.64
N GLN A 129 -0.89 17.07 -7.36
CA GLN A 129 -0.99 17.97 -6.21
C GLN A 129 -0.86 17.18 -4.90
N LEU A 130 -1.58 16.07 -4.75
CA LEU A 130 -1.50 15.21 -3.57
C LEU A 130 -0.09 14.67 -3.31
N LEU A 131 0.62 14.26 -4.37
CA LEU A 131 1.99 13.80 -4.27
C LEU A 131 2.97 14.93 -3.93
N ASN A 132 2.78 16.14 -4.48
CA ASN A 132 3.57 17.31 -4.12
C ASN A 132 3.37 17.72 -2.65
N ASP A 133 2.12 17.75 -2.19
CA ASP A 133 1.79 18.09 -0.79
C ASP A 133 2.33 17.06 0.20
N ASN A 134 2.65 15.84 -0.26
CA ASN A 134 3.17 14.74 0.53
C ASN A 134 4.57 14.30 0.09
N GLN A 135 5.34 15.19 -0.54
CA GLN A 135 6.66 14.89 -1.11
C GLN A 135 7.64 14.32 -0.08
N ASP A 136 7.62 14.82 1.15
CA ASP A 136 8.46 14.33 2.25
C ASP A 136 8.16 12.87 2.59
N THR A 137 6.88 12.49 2.62
CA THR A 137 6.46 11.10 2.85
C THR A 137 6.88 10.22 1.67
N PHE A 138 6.64 10.67 0.44
CA PHE A 138 7.09 9.96 -0.76
C PHE A 138 8.59 9.66 -0.71
N GLN A 139 9.40 10.68 -0.37
CA GLN A 139 10.85 10.55 -0.34
C GLN A 139 11.35 9.62 0.77
N ARG A 140 10.72 9.66 1.96
CA ARG A 140 11.01 8.72 3.05
C ARG A 140 10.70 7.28 2.64
N ILE A 141 9.57 7.04 1.99
CA ILE A 141 9.20 5.72 1.49
C ILE A 141 10.21 5.24 0.45
N ARG A 142 10.57 6.08 -0.52
CA ARG A 142 11.56 5.74 -1.55
C ARG A 142 12.88 5.26 -0.93
N ASN A 143 13.36 5.97 0.10
CA ASN A 143 14.60 5.62 0.79
C ASN A 143 14.50 4.34 1.66
N ALA A 144 13.29 3.94 2.04
CA ALA A 144 13.04 2.75 2.85
C ALA A 144 12.85 1.48 2.01
N LEU A 145 12.51 1.62 0.72
CA LEU A 145 12.28 0.48 -0.17
C LEU A 145 13.60 -0.27 -0.47
N PRO A 146 13.55 -1.59 -0.63
CA PRO A 146 14.73 -2.38 -0.98
C PRO A 146 15.19 -2.08 -2.42
N GLU A 147 16.51 -2.15 -2.66
CA GLU A 147 17.13 -1.74 -3.94
C GLU A 147 16.52 -2.41 -5.19
N HIS A 148 16.02 -3.64 -5.06
CA HIS A 148 15.42 -4.35 -6.18
C HIS A 148 14.16 -3.66 -6.73
N ALA A 149 13.45 -2.89 -5.91
CA ALA A 149 12.25 -2.16 -6.31
C ALA A 149 12.56 -1.11 -7.42
N ALA A 150 13.76 -0.53 -7.42
CA ALA A 150 14.20 0.41 -8.44
C ALA A 150 14.64 -0.27 -9.75
N ARG A 151 14.79 -1.61 -9.77
CA ARG A 151 15.33 -2.38 -10.91
C ARG A 151 14.26 -3.16 -11.67
N MET A 152 13.06 -3.32 -11.11
CA MET A 152 11.94 -3.97 -11.76
C MET A 152 10.99 -2.92 -12.33
N ASN A 153 10.57 -3.11 -13.58
CA ASN A 153 9.65 -2.22 -14.26
C ASN A 153 8.38 -2.97 -14.63
N PHE A 154 7.24 -2.31 -14.44
CA PHE A 154 5.92 -2.79 -14.84
C PHE A 154 5.31 -1.82 -15.84
N LYS A 155 4.34 -2.30 -16.60
CA LYS A 155 3.57 -1.43 -17.50
C LYS A 155 2.86 -0.34 -16.67
N PRO A 156 2.71 0.88 -17.20
CA PRO A 156 1.92 1.91 -16.52
C PRO A 156 0.48 1.46 -16.23
N GLU A 157 -0.06 0.54 -17.03
CA GLU A 157 -1.35 -0.11 -16.82
C GLU A 157 -1.38 -0.95 -15.54
N THR A 158 -0.29 -1.63 -15.18
CA THR A 158 -0.16 -2.34 -13.90
C THR A 158 -0.24 -1.34 -12.74
N ALA A 159 0.48 -0.22 -12.84
CA ALA A 159 0.45 0.84 -11.81
C ALA A 159 -0.98 1.41 -11.63
N ALA A 160 -1.66 1.68 -12.75
CA ALA A 160 -3.04 2.14 -12.74
C ALA A 160 -4.00 1.10 -12.16
N ALA A 161 -3.84 -0.19 -12.49
CA ALA A 161 -4.65 -1.28 -11.96
C ALA A 161 -4.50 -1.41 -10.44
N VAL A 162 -3.27 -1.34 -9.92
CA VAL A 162 -3.01 -1.36 -8.48
C VAL A 162 -3.73 -0.23 -7.77
N LEU A 163 -3.61 1.00 -8.27
CA LEU A 163 -4.29 2.15 -7.67
C LEU A 163 -5.82 2.06 -7.81
N LYS A 164 -6.31 1.54 -8.93
CA LYS A 164 -7.74 1.31 -9.18
C LYS A 164 -8.35 0.26 -8.26
N SER A 165 -7.61 -0.80 -7.90
CA SER A 165 -8.07 -1.81 -6.93
C SER A 165 -8.34 -1.22 -5.53
N LEU A 166 -7.78 -0.04 -5.26
CA LEU A 166 -8.00 0.74 -4.05
C LEU A 166 -8.97 1.92 -4.25
N GLY A 167 -9.58 2.03 -5.44
CA GLY A 167 -10.62 3.02 -5.74
C GLY A 167 -10.17 4.25 -6.52
N ALA A 168 -8.86 4.42 -6.78
CA ALA A 168 -8.38 5.58 -7.54
C ALA A 168 -8.74 5.49 -9.04
N ASN A 169 -8.96 6.63 -9.67
CA ASN A 169 -9.22 6.70 -11.12
C ASN A 169 -8.11 7.49 -11.83
N ILE A 170 -6.99 6.81 -12.09
CA ILE A 170 -5.78 7.41 -12.66
C ILE A 170 -5.44 6.75 -13.99
N SER A 171 -5.09 7.55 -15.00
CA SER A 171 -4.66 7.06 -16.30
C SER A 171 -3.22 6.53 -16.28
N PRO A 172 -2.93 5.43 -17.02
CA PRO A 172 -1.57 4.92 -17.20
C PRO A 172 -0.60 5.97 -17.78
N ASP A 173 -1.06 6.79 -18.72
CA ASP A 173 -0.24 7.83 -19.36
C ASP A 173 0.26 8.87 -18.35
N LEU A 174 -0.62 9.32 -17.44
CA LEU A 174 -0.23 10.26 -16.38
C LEU A 174 0.84 9.65 -15.46
N LEU A 175 0.67 8.39 -15.03
CA LEU A 175 1.63 7.70 -14.17
C LEU A 175 3.00 7.57 -14.84
N TYR A 176 3.02 7.26 -16.14
CA TYR A 176 4.26 7.22 -16.91
C TYR A 176 4.94 8.60 -16.98
N GLU A 177 4.18 9.65 -17.26
CA GLU A 177 4.71 11.01 -17.41
C GLU A 177 5.29 11.58 -16.11
N ILE A 178 4.62 11.33 -14.98
CA ILE A 178 5.05 11.91 -13.70
C ILE A 178 6.14 11.10 -13.01
N CYS A 179 6.31 9.81 -13.34
CA CYS A 179 7.32 8.94 -12.73
C CYS A 179 8.71 9.60 -12.60
N PRO A 180 9.35 10.12 -13.68
CA PRO A 180 10.66 10.75 -13.57
C PRO A 180 10.68 12.03 -12.72
N LYS A 181 9.53 12.72 -12.55
CA LYS A 181 9.44 13.95 -11.75
C LYS A 181 9.65 13.69 -10.25
N TYR A 182 9.44 12.45 -9.80
CA TYR A 182 9.59 12.04 -8.40
C TYR A 182 10.91 11.29 -8.12
N GLY A 183 11.89 11.43 -9.01
CA GLY A 183 13.23 10.85 -8.83
C GLY A 183 13.27 9.32 -8.90
N THR A 184 12.27 8.72 -9.55
CA THR A 184 12.25 7.32 -9.99
C THR A 184 12.43 7.26 -11.50
N SER A 185 12.42 6.07 -12.09
CA SER A 185 12.70 5.89 -13.52
C SER A 185 11.48 5.40 -14.30
N SER A 186 11.29 5.96 -15.48
CA SER A 186 10.44 5.40 -16.53
C SER A 186 11.32 4.85 -17.65
N VAL A 187 10.93 3.72 -18.24
CA VAL A 187 11.69 3.06 -19.31
C VAL A 187 10.84 2.94 -20.58
N ILE A 188 11.52 2.77 -21.71
CA ILE A 188 10.92 2.39 -22.98
C ILE A 188 11.84 1.35 -23.63
N ASP A 189 11.29 0.25 -24.12
CA ASP A 189 12.08 -0.77 -24.81
C ASP A 189 12.13 -0.55 -26.33
N LEU A 190 12.81 -1.45 -27.04
CA LEU A 190 12.98 -1.37 -28.50
C LEU A 190 11.65 -1.51 -29.27
N GLU A 191 10.61 -2.07 -28.64
CA GLU A 191 9.26 -2.21 -29.22
C GLU A 191 8.35 -1.04 -28.83
N GLY A 192 8.88 -0.03 -28.13
CA GLY A 192 8.11 1.13 -27.67
C GLY A 192 7.23 0.84 -26.46
N ARG A 193 7.38 -0.31 -25.80
CA ARG A 193 6.62 -0.63 -24.59
C ARG A 193 7.17 0.18 -23.43
N ARG A 194 6.26 0.83 -22.72
CA ARG A 194 6.55 1.73 -21.60
C ARG A 194 6.61 0.96 -20.29
N GLY A 195 7.43 1.43 -19.36
CA GLY A 195 7.47 0.90 -18.01
C GLY A 195 7.72 1.97 -16.96
N VAL A 196 7.23 1.74 -15.76
CA VAL A 196 7.54 2.49 -14.53
C VAL A 196 8.08 1.52 -13.48
N THR A 197 8.99 1.98 -12.61
CA THR A 197 9.59 1.10 -11.62
C THR A 197 8.58 0.62 -10.56
N THR A 198 8.80 -0.57 -10.01
CA THR A 198 8.08 -1.05 -8.82
C THR A 198 8.19 -0.02 -7.70
N GLU A 199 9.39 0.55 -7.50
CA GLU A 199 9.64 1.65 -6.55
C GLU A 199 8.65 2.81 -6.71
N PHE A 200 8.42 3.29 -7.94
CA PHE A 200 7.46 4.37 -8.20
C PHE A 200 6.04 3.98 -7.77
N ILE A 201 5.57 2.79 -8.18
CA ILE A 201 4.23 2.29 -7.83
C ILE A 201 4.08 2.20 -6.31
N ARG A 202 5.08 1.63 -5.62
CA ARG A 202 5.10 1.51 -4.16
C ARG A 202 5.03 2.87 -3.48
N CYS A 203 5.86 3.82 -3.91
CA CYS A 203 5.88 5.16 -3.35
C CYS A 203 4.55 5.88 -3.54
N VAL A 204 3.94 5.82 -4.73
CA VAL A 204 2.63 6.44 -4.99
C VAL A 204 1.54 5.80 -4.13
N THR A 205 1.40 4.46 -4.17
CA THR A 205 0.36 3.75 -3.42
C THR A 205 0.44 4.04 -1.92
N LEU A 206 1.63 3.91 -1.34
CA LEU A 206 1.83 4.11 0.10
C LEU A 206 1.67 5.58 0.52
N THR A 207 2.12 6.53 -0.32
CA THR A 207 1.93 7.97 -0.06
C THR A 207 0.45 8.32 -0.09
N LEU A 208 -0.29 7.89 -1.12
CA LEU A 208 -1.72 8.16 -1.25
C LEU A 208 -2.53 7.49 -0.13
N GLY A 209 -2.13 6.29 0.32
CA GLY A 209 -2.68 5.64 1.50
C GLY A 209 -2.54 6.47 2.78
N THR A 210 -1.67 7.49 2.80
CA THR A 210 -1.61 8.44 3.91
C THR A 210 -2.62 9.59 3.85
N THR A 211 -3.23 9.78 2.68
CA THR A 211 -4.16 10.89 2.35
C THR A 211 -5.63 10.48 2.40
N VAL A 212 -5.93 9.23 2.76
CA VAL A 212 -7.31 8.72 2.87
C VAL A 212 -8.12 9.62 3.80
N SER A 213 -9.34 9.94 3.35
CA SER A 213 -10.28 10.88 3.98
C SER A 213 -11.57 10.22 4.43
#